data_AF-A0A067BP81-F1
#
_entry.id   AF-A0A067BP81-F1
#
_cell.length_a   1.000
_cell.length_b   1.000
_cell.length_c   1.000
_cell.angle_alpha   90.00
_cell.angle_beta   90.00
_cell.angle_gamma   90.00
#
_symmetry.space_group_name_H-M   'P 1'
#
loop_
_entity.id
_entity.type
_entity.pdbx_description
1 polymer ?
#
loop_
_entity_poly.entity_id
_entity_poly.type
_entity_poly.pdbx_seq_one_letter_code
_entity_poly.pdbx_strand_id
1 'polypeptide(L)'
;MNGNKSAIDVPDCALPSVLALVGFESADSKILARAIVGAASLTSLTLRDADSLVQGLVDTATPLPHLTVLCLDTQRDTTSLKSLLTNGIELSALRVLDVRDSSTTDNTFLLALLPRLVAL
;
A
#
# COMPACT_ATOMS: atom_id res chain seq x y z
N MET A 1 10.49 -16.44 -43.62
CA MET A 1 10.07 -17.13 -42.38
C MET A 1 10.55 -16.25 -41.23
N ASN A 2 9.70 -15.32 -40.77
CA ASN A 2 8.67 -15.50 -39.74
C ASN A 2 9.28 -15.41 -38.34
N GLY A 3 8.83 -14.43 -37.55
CA GLY A 3 9.21 -14.33 -36.14
C GLY A 3 9.19 -12.93 -35.57
N ASN A 4 8.03 -12.27 -35.60
CA ASN A 4 7.74 -11.07 -34.82
C ASN A 4 8.12 -11.28 -33.34
N LYS A 5 8.84 -10.32 -32.75
CA LYS A 5 8.80 -10.13 -31.31
C LYS A 5 8.74 -8.63 -31.02
N SER A 6 7.52 -8.10 -31.13
CA SER A 6 7.15 -6.83 -30.52
C SER A 6 7.37 -6.98 -29.02
N ALA A 7 8.51 -6.47 -28.53
CA ALA A 7 8.68 -6.20 -27.10
C ALA A 7 7.91 -4.91 -26.81
N ILE A 8 6.64 -5.09 -26.47
CA ILE A 8 5.79 -4.05 -25.91
C ILE A 8 6.30 -3.80 -24.48
N ASP A 9 6.71 -2.56 -24.24
CA ASP A 9 6.49 -1.76 -23.04
C ASP A 9 6.52 -2.48 -21.68
N VAL A 10 7.62 -2.28 -20.94
CA VAL A 10 7.54 -2.08 -19.49
C VAL A 10 8.48 -0.92 -19.18
N PRO A 11 7.99 0.28 -18.84
CA PRO A 11 8.86 1.28 -18.25
C PRO A 11 9.39 0.67 -16.95
N ASP A 12 10.71 0.60 -16.89
CA ASP A 12 11.49 0.28 -15.71
C ASP A 12 11.00 1.20 -14.58
N CYS A 13 10.02 0.72 -13.80
CA CYS A 13 9.50 1.36 -12.60
C CYS A 13 10.55 1.24 -11.48
N ALA A 14 11.77 1.69 -11.74
CA ALA A 14 12.75 2.02 -10.71
C ALA A 14 12.31 3.34 -10.05
N LEU A 15 11.19 3.29 -9.34
CA LEU A 15 10.92 4.28 -8.29
C LEU A 15 12.02 4.07 -7.23
N PRO A 16 12.77 5.10 -6.83
CA PRO A 16 13.97 4.96 -6.01
C PRO A 16 13.71 4.45 -4.57
N SER A 17 12.45 4.30 -4.17
CA SER A 17 12.06 3.94 -2.81
C SER A 17 10.77 3.11 -2.78
N VAL A 18 10.87 1.87 -3.28
CA VAL A 18 9.79 0.88 -3.25
C VAL A 18 10.06 -0.10 -2.12
N LEU A 19 9.07 -0.32 -1.26
CA LEU A 19 9.11 -1.40 -0.27
C LEU A 19 7.96 -2.38 -0.53
N ALA A 20 8.29 -3.64 -0.73
CA ALA A 20 7.32 -4.72 -0.91
C ALA A 20 7.54 -5.81 0.14
N LEU A 21 6.52 -6.09 0.95
CA LEU A 21 6.52 -7.13 1.97
C LEU A 21 5.38 -8.10 1.66
N VAL A 22 5.70 -9.39 1.54
CA VAL A 22 4.77 -10.45 1.14
C VAL A 22 4.88 -11.62 2.12
N GLY A 23 3.76 -12.05 2.71
CA GLY A 23 3.73 -13.17 3.68
C GLY A 23 4.57 -12.88 4.92
N PHE A 24 4.59 -11.62 5.37
CA PHE A 24 5.46 -11.16 6.43
C PHE A 24 4.72 -11.10 7.76
N GLU A 25 4.98 -12.08 8.61
CA GLU A 25 4.57 -12.08 10.02
C GLU A 25 5.77 -11.70 10.89
N SER A 26 5.64 -10.61 11.65
CA SER A 26 6.64 -10.19 12.63
C SER A 26 6.00 -9.98 13.99
N ALA A 27 6.66 -10.51 15.03
CA ALA A 27 6.28 -10.26 16.42
C ALA A 27 6.43 -8.77 16.80
N ASP A 28 7.30 -8.04 16.09
CA ASP A 28 7.63 -6.62 16.34
C ASP A 28 7.15 -5.72 15.19
N SER A 29 5.94 -5.99 14.67
CA SER A 29 5.37 -5.25 13.54
C SER A 29 5.31 -3.73 13.78
N LYS A 30 5.23 -3.27 15.04
CA LYS A 30 5.28 -1.85 15.42
C LYS A 30 6.62 -1.19 15.16
N ILE A 31 7.73 -1.89 15.42
CA ILE A 31 9.08 -1.36 15.20
C ILE A 31 9.32 -1.23 13.70
N LEU A 32 8.92 -2.25 12.94
CA LEU A 32 9.01 -2.22 11.48
C LEU A 32 8.12 -1.11 10.90
N ALA A 33 6.89 -0.97 11.38
CA ALA A 33 6.01 0.14 10.99
C ALA A 33 6.66 1.51 11.23
N ARG A 34 7.30 1.73 12.39
CA ARG A 34 8.05 2.96 12.66
C ARG A 34 9.20 3.18 11.69
N ALA A 35 9.94 2.13 11.35
CA ALA A 35 11.04 2.22 10.39
C ALA A 35 10.53 2.58 8.98
N ILE A 36 9.38 2.02 8.58
CA ILE A 36 8.73 2.32 7.30
C ILE A 36 8.23 3.76 7.27
N VAL A 37 7.57 4.23 8.34
CA VAL A 37 7.11 5.62 8.40
C VAL A 37 8.26 6.61 8.50
N GLY A 38 9.34 6.24 9.18
CA GLY A 38 10.58 7.01 9.22
C GLY A 38 11.33 7.07 7.88
N ALA A 39 10.98 6.21 6.93
CA ALA A 39 11.57 6.22 5.59
C ALA A 39 10.94 7.35 4.76
N ALA A 40 11.44 8.57 4.96
CA ALA A 40 10.95 9.77 4.26
C ALA A 40 11.07 9.70 2.73
N SER A 41 11.92 8.82 2.20
CA SER A 41 12.03 8.63 0.75
C SER A 41 10.96 7.70 0.17
N LEU A 42 10.17 7.00 0.99
CA LEU A 42 9.31 5.90 0.57
C LEU A 42 8.09 6.41 -0.21
N THR A 43 8.09 6.12 -1.51
CA THR A 43 7.05 6.58 -2.45
C THR A 43 6.06 5.48 -2.81
N SER A 44 6.45 4.22 -2.66
CA SER A 44 5.62 3.05 -2.98
C SER A 44 5.72 2.00 -1.88
N LEU A 45 4.57 1.56 -1.40
CA LEU A 45 4.44 0.53 -0.38
C LEU A 45 3.51 -0.57 -0.88
N THR A 46 4.01 -1.79 -0.91
CA THR A 46 3.22 -2.99 -1.20
C THR A 46 3.24 -3.90 0.02
N LEU A 47 2.08 -4.18 0.58
CA LEU A 47 1.90 -5.12 1.68
C LEU A 47 0.97 -6.22 1.22
N ARG A 48 1.45 -7.47 1.20
CA ARG A 48 0.62 -8.64 0.91
C ARG A 48 0.70 -9.64 2.04
N ASP A 49 -0.45 -10.10 2.52
CA ASP A 49 -0.54 -11.06 3.63
C ASP A 49 0.32 -10.61 4.83
N ALA A 50 0.21 -9.33 5.16
CA ALA A 50 1.01 -8.64 6.17
C ALA A 50 0.10 -7.89 7.17
N ASP A 51 -0.97 -8.57 7.61
CA ASP A 51 -2.02 -7.99 8.46
C ASP A 51 -1.44 -7.41 9.77
N SER A 52 -0.47 -8.13 10.36
CA SER A 52 0.24 -7.68 11.57
C SER A 52 0.96 -6.34 11.38
N LEU A 53 1.47 -6.08 10.17
CA LEU A 53 2.16 -4.85 9.81
C LEU A 53 1.20 -3.73 9.45
N VAL A 54 0.08 -4.03 8.77
CA VAL A 54 -1.01 -3.06 8.56
C VAL A 54 -1.49 -2.54 9.92
N GLN A 55 -1.72 -3.44 10.89
CA GLN A 55 -2.08 -3.05 12.24
C GLN A 55 -0.95 -2.27 12.94
N GLY A 56 0.31 -2.67 12.75
CA GLY A 56 1.47 -1.92 13.24
C GLY A 56 1.52 -0.49 12.71
N LEU A 57 1.20 -0.28 11.43
CA LEU A 57 1.15 1.03 10.78
C LEU A 57 0.02 1.90 11.36
N VAL A 58 -1.16 1.32 11.59
CA VAL A 58 -2.28 1.99 12.27
C VAL A 58 -1.88 2.42 13.68
N ASP A 59 -1.24 1.54 14.44
CA ASP A 59 -0.78 1.80 15.80
C ASP A 59 0.29 2.89 15.87
N THR A 60 1.13 3.03 14.84
CA THR A 60 2.12 4.11 14.79
C THR A 60 1.50 5.49 14.60
N ALA A 61 0.26 5.58 14.11
CA ALA A 61 -0.51 6.81 13.93
C ALA A 61 0.27 7.97 13.26
N THR A 62 1.32 7.65 12.50
CA THR A 62 2.20 8.63 11.88
C THR A 62 1.93 8.57 10.38
N PRO A 63 1.49 9.68 9.76
CA PRO A 63 1.12 9.69 8.36
C PRO A 63 2.36 9.51 7.47
N LEU A 64 2.18 8.78 6.35
CA LEU A 64 3.18 8.64 5.29
C LEU A 64 2.97 9.78 4.26
N PRO A 65 3.78 10.86 4.27
CA PRO A 65 3.49 12.09 3.51
C PRO A 65 3.85 12.00 2.02
N HIS A 66 4.80 11.13 1.66
CA HIS A 66 5.35 11.03 0.30
C HIS A 66 4.85 9.81 -0.47
N LEU A 67 3.88 9.08 0.09
CA LEU A 67 3.44 7.82 -0.47
C LEU A 67 2.47 8.07 -1.62
N THR A 68 2.91 7.68 -2.82
CA THR A 68 2.17 7.88 -4.07
C THR A 68 1.47 6.61 -4.53
N VAL A 69 2.02 5.45 -4.21
CA VAL A 69 1.49 4.14 -4.61
C VAL A 69 1.34 3.27 -3.37
N LEU A 70 0.12 2.86 -3.09
CA LEU A 70 -0.19 1.91 -2.01
C LEU A 70 -0.84 0.67 -2.61
N CYS A 71 -0.24 -0.49 -2.38
CA CYS A 71 -0.82 -1.77 -2.72
C CYS A 71 -1.01 -2.58 -1.43
N LEU A 72 -2.26 -2.93 -1.12
CA LEU A 72 -2.62 -3.70 0.06
C LEU A 72 -3.34 -4.98 -0.39
N ASP A 73 -2.83 -6.13 0.03
CA ASP A 73 -3.47 -7.44 -0.15
C ASP A 73 -3.63 -8.05 1.25
N THR A 74 -4.84 -7.97 1.80
CA THR A 74 -5.17 -8.42 3.15
C THR A 74 -6.27 -9.47 3.10
N GLN A 75 -6.12 -10.51 3.94
CA GLN A 75 -7.07 -11.62 3.99
C GLN A 75 -7.97 -11.59 5.23
N ARG A 76 -7.64 -10.81 6.28
CA ARG A 76 -8.26 -11.02 7.60
C ARG A 76 -8.99 -9.84 8.25
N ASP A 77 -8.82 -8.58 7.86
CA ASP A 77 -9.59 -7.47 8.45
C ASP A 77 -9.41 -6.14 7.71
N THR A 78 -10.51 -5.54 7.22
CA THR A 78 -10.46 -4.19 6.60
C THR A 78 -10.66 -3.06 7.59
N THR A 79 -10.97 -3.32 8.86
CA THR A 79 -11.12 -2.27 9.89
C THR A 79 -9.81 -1.54 10.11
N SER A 80 -8.71 -2.31 10.17
CA SER A 80 -7.35 -1.79 10.24
C SER A 80 -6.98 -1.03 8.96
N LEU A 81 -7.37 -1.54 7.79
CA LEU A 81 -7.13 -0.90 6.49
C LEU A 81 -7.86 0.45 6.36
N LYS A 82 -9.12 0.52 6.80
CA LYS A 82 -9.89 1.77 6.89
C LYS A 82 -9.21 2.79 7.79
N SER A 83 -8.76 2.35 8.97
CA SER A 83 -8.05 3.23 9.92
C SER A 83 -6.74 3.75 9.33
N LEU A 84 -6.00 2.90 8.61
CA LEU A 84 -4.75 3.26 7.93
C LEU A 84 -5.00 4.30 6.83
N LEU A 85 -5.99 4.09 5.97
CA LEU A 85 -6.30 5.01 4.88
C LEU A 85 -6.91 6.33 5.36
N THR A 86 -7.59 6.33 6.50
CA THR A 86 -8.20 7.55 7.06
C THR A 86 -7.17 8.39 7.84
N ASN A 87 -6.27 7.75 8.60
CA ASN A 87 -5.39 8.45 9.55
C ASN A 87 -3.89 8.25 9.32
N GLY A 88 -3.47 7.14 8.73
CA GLY A 88 -2.07 6.75 8.61
C GLY A 88 -1.42 7.06 7.25
N ILE A 89 -2.19 7.57 6.28
CA ILE A 89 -1.68 7.89 4.94
C ILE A 89 -2.13 9.29 4.56
N GLU A 90 -1.19 10.09 4.04
CA GLU A 90 -1.52 11.38 3.49
C GLU A 90 -2.13 11.21 2.09
N LEU A 91 -3.47 11.19 2.05
CA LEU A 91 -4.25 11.01 0.82
C LEU A 91 -4.01 12.09 -0.25
N SER A 92 -3.37 13.20 0.10
CA SER A 92 -3.05 14.28 -0.84
C SER A 92 -1.93 13.90 -1.83
N ALA A 93 -1.00 13.02 -1.42
CA ALA A 93 0.09 12.56 -2.26
C ALA A 93 -0.22 11.23 -2.97
N LEU A 94 -1.23 10.50 -2.49
CA LEU A 94 -1.63 9.19 -2.98
C LEU A 94 -2.25 9.29 -4.38
N ARG A 95 -1.64 8.60 -5.35
CA ARG A 95 -2.09 8.57 -6.75
C ARG A 95 -2.68 7.23 -7.15
N VAL A 96 -2.10 6.15 -6.64
CA VAL A 96 -2.50 4.78 -6.96
C VAL A 96 -2.80 4.04 -5.67
N LEU A 97 -3.98 3.43 -5.62
CA LEU A 97 -4.41 2.58 -4.52
C LEU A 97 -4.90 1.25 -5.09
N ASP A 98 -4.11 0.19 -4.93
CA ASP A 98 -4.54 -1.18 -5.25
C ASP A 98 -4.91 -1.85 -3.93
N VAL A 99 -6.19 -2.17 -3.74
CA VAL A 99 -6.66 -2.91 -2.56
C VAL A 99 -7.24 -4.24 -3.03
N ARG A 100 -6.52 -5.30 -2.72
CA ARG A 100 -6.99 -6.68 -2.85
C ARG A 100 -7.48 -7.12 -1.50
N ASP A 101 -8.79 -7.15 -1.38
CA ASP A 101 -9.44 -7.63 -0.18
C ASP A 101 -10.24 -8.88 -0.54
N SER A 102 -9.92 -10.00 0.13
CA SER A 102 -10.70 -11.23 0.03
C SER A 102 -11.78 -11.33 1.11
N SER A 103 -11.89 -10.32 1.99
CA SER A 103 -12.90 -10.27 3.04
C SER A 103 -14.27 -9.85 2.46
N THR A 104 -15.35 -10.20 3.17
CA THR A 104 -16.72 -9.81 2.81
C THR A 104 -17.08 -8.42 3.34
N THR A 105 -16.09 -7.59 3.68
CA THR A 105 -16.32 -6.37 4.45
C THR A 105 -16.68 -5.20 3.54
N ASP A 106 -17.45 -4.25 4.08
CA ASP A 106 -17.92 -3.09 3.34
C ASP A 106 -16.76 -2.12 3.00
N ASN A 107 -16.32 -2.17 1.74
CA ASN A 107 -15.24 -1.36 1.19
C ASN A 107 -15.73 -0.02 0.60
N THR A 108 -16.96 0.42 0.91
CA THR A 108 -17.52 1.70 0.45
C THR A 108 -16.65 2.90 0.82
N PHE A 109 -15.85 2.81 1.88
CA PHE A 109 -14.92 3.89 2.26
C PHE A 109 -13.81 4.14 1.23
N LEU A 110 -13.46 3.15 0.39
CA LEU A 110 -12.51 3.35 -0.72
C LEU A 110 -13.08 4.26 -1.80
N LEU A 111 -14.41 4.27 -1.97
CA LEU A 111 -15.08 5.15 -2.93
C LEU A 111 -14.92 6.64 -2.54
N ALA A 112 -14.75 6.94 -1.26
CA ALA A 112 -14.48 8.30 -0.81
C ALA A 112 -13.08 8.81 -1.24
N LEU A 113 -12.19 7.90 -1.64
CA LEU A 113 -10.82 8.20 -2.08
C LEU A 113 -10.72 8.40 -3.60
N LEU A 114 -11.72 7.93 -4.36
CA LEU A 114 -11.78 8.05 -5.82
C LEU A 114 -11.56 9.45 -6.39
N PRO A 115 -12.14 10.54 -5.84
CA PRO A 115 -11.95 11.87 -6.45
C PRO A 115 -10.50 12.38 -6.36
N ARG A 116 -9.63 11.70 -5.59
CA ARG A 116 -8.22 12.06 -5.40
C ARG A 116 -7.25 11.09 -6.07
N LEU A 117 -7.71 9.89 -6.40
CA LEU A 117 -6.88 8.84 -7.00
C LEU A 117 -6.84 8.98 -8.51
N VAL A 118 -5.64 8.78 -9.07
CA VAL A 118 -5.42 8.67 -10.51
C VAL A 118 -5.77 7.25 -10.98
N ALA A 119 -5.57 6.25 -10.12
CA ALA A 119 -5.93 4.85 -10.37
C ALA A 119 -6.37 4.15 -9.07
N LEU A 120 -7.40 3.30 -9.19
CA LEU A 120 -7.92 2.38 -8.17
C LEU A 120 -8.00 0.97 -8.77
#